data_AF-A0AAE8SZM1-F1
#
_entry.id   AF-A0AAE8SZM1-F1
#
_cell.length_a   1.000
_cell.length_b   1.000
_cell.length_c   1.000
_cell.angle_alpha   90.00
_cell.angle_beta   90.00
_cell.angle_gamma   90.00
#
_symmetry.space_group_name_H-M   'P 1'
#
loop_
_entity.id
_entity.type
_entity.pdbx_description
1 polymer ?
#
loop_
_entity_poly.entity_id
_entity_poly.type
_entity_poly.pdbx_seq_one_letter_code
_entity_poly.pdbx_strand_id
1 'polypeptide(L)'
;MPPEHTAAPCEENGETRATSRTREFDRDASILLVGLRGTGKSSLGVIASSAISYHLVDADQVFCKTTGMSRAAYAATYSVKQYREQELGLMRTILRENPYRSFTVCGPGSVEGTGQELLRQFQKQRPVIHVMQTPKRSISHAGVGLLFNESENNRIVQDNLRAIGDEILAISPRPKAIVVFSGHFEAGEIHGPGVIEVNVKRGTYIQHDFVGDFHDSKPFVYEYDWPHEDSPELATEVWKHLVQAGIKSKRVERGVDHGIWVPFKHMFPPEKPLDVPVIQVSTFHGYDLESQIRLGETLETLRHQGYLIVGSGMAVHSFASIGEIQDAKSDEERKAAREKVLVESRAFDTSLREAVSKRDAGERKKALLGLEDLYEFKRSHPTVEHFTPLLVASGAAGDAVVEPLGIDVVEPGMSYLNLRFGV
;
A
#
# COMPACT_ATOMS: atom_id res chain seq x y z
N MET A 1 39.97 56.84 14.03
CA MET A 1 39.24 57.64 13.03
C MET A 1 39.68 57.19 11.65
N PRO A 2 38.83 57.17 10.60
CA PRO A 2 37.37 56.97 10.48
C PRO A 2 37.06 55.84 9.44
N PRO A 3 35.84 55.64 8.88
CA PRO A 3 34.48 55.99 9.31
C PRO A 3 33.53 54.78 9.47
N GLU A 4 32.46 54.98 10.24
CA GLU A 4 31.25 54.15 10.29
C GLU A 4 30.40 54.37 9.03
N HIS A 5 29.88 53.27 8.47
CA HIS A 5 28.79 53.31 7.49
C HIS A 5 27.52 52.74 8.13
N THR A 6 26.56 53.62 8.34
CA THR A 6 25.16 53.34 8.65
C THR A 6 24.45 52.75 7.43
N ALA A 7 23.81 51.60 7.60
CA ALA A 7 22.83 51.05 6.66
C ALA A 7 21.46 51.00 7.35
N ALA A 8 20.47 51.61 6.71
CA ALA A 8 19.08 51.65 7.14
C ALA A 8 18.42 50.26 7.08
N PRO A 9 17.41 49.97 7.92
CA PRO A 9 16.71 48.69 7.87
C PRO A 9 15.69 48.66 6.73
N CYS A 10 15.76 47.63 5.89
CA CYS A 10 14.68 47.25 4.99
C CYS A 10 13.57 46.58 5.82
N GLU A 11 12.42 47.25 5.93
CA GLU A 11 11.15 46.57 6.10
C GLU A 11 10.83 45.83 4.79
N GLU A 12 10.51 44.54 4.88
CA GLU A 12 9.28 44.03 4.27
C GLU A 12 8.96 42.58 4.64
N ASN A 13 7.67 42.38 4.89
CA ASN A 13 6.85 41.18 4.69
C ASN A 13 6.95 40.06 5.72
N GLY A 14 6.12 40.25 6.76
CA GLY A 14 5.72 39.20 7.68
C GLY A 14 4.94 38.08 6.99
N GLU A 15 5.62 36.97 6.75
CA GLU A 15 4.96 35.67 6.68
C GLU A 15 4.62 35.24 8.10
N THR A 16 3.33 35.27 8.40
CA THR A 16 2.79 34.81 9.68
C THR A 16 2.97 33.30 9.75
N ARG A 17 4.10 32.84 10.30
CA ARG A 17 4.33 31.46 10.70
C ARG A 17 3.15 31.07 11.60
N ALA A 18 2.27 30.19 11.11
CA ALA A 18 1.13 29.69 11.90
C ALA A 18 1.69 29.04 13.17
N THR A 19 1.63 29.80 14.26
CA THR A 19 2.00 29.31 15.58
C THR A 19 1.09 28.14 15.88
N SER A 20 1.68 26.96 16.10
CA SER A 20 1.00 25.84 16.72
C SER A 20 0.46 26.33 18.06
N ARG A 21 -0.80 26.77 18.07
CA ARG A 21 -1.51 27.10 19.31
C ARG A 21 -1.72 25.79 20.03
N THR A 22 -0.93 25.53 21.06
CA THR A 22 -1.20 24.48 22.04
C THR A 22 -2.60 24.75 22.59
N ARG A 23 -3.55 23.88 22.24
CA ARG A 23 -4.92 23.99 22.74
C ARG A 23 -4.95 23.35 24.12
N GLU A 24 -5.26 24.14 25.13
CA GLU A 24 -5.46 23.66 26.49
C GLU A 24 -6.91 23.21 26.65
N PHE A 25 -7.09 22.00 27.17
CA PHE A 25 -8.38 21.42 27.49
C PHE A 25 -8.37 21.00 28.95
N ASP A 26 -9.55 20.93 29.58
CA ASP A 26 -9.65 20.37 30.92
C ASP A 26 -9.12 18.93 30.92
N ARG A 27 -8.47 18.53 32.02
CA ARG A 27 -7.92 17.18 32.17
C ARG A 27 -9.02 16.13 32.09
N ASP A 28 -10.21 16.46 32.57
CA ASP A 28 -11.36 15.58 32.56
C ASP A 28 -12.29 15.76 31.35
N ALA A 29 -11.91 16.58 30.36
CA ALA A 29 -12.73 16.81 29.17
C ALA A 29 -12.96 15.51 28.39
N SER A 30 -14.20 15.31 27.92
CA SER A 30 -14.52 14.21 27.01
C SER A 30 -13.79 14.33 25.67
N ILE A 31 -13.35 13.20 25.12
CA ILE A 31 -12.59 13.11 23.88
C ILE A 31 -13.49 12.54 22.78
N LEU A 32 -13.52 13.18 21.62
CA LEU A 32 -14.25 12.68 20.45
C LEU A 32 -13.29 11.95 19.50
N LEU A 33 -13.65 10.75 19.06
CA LEU A 33 -12.97 10.00 18.00
C LEU A 33 -13.79 10.10 16.71
N VAL A 34 -13.25 10.80 15.72
CA VAL A 34 -13.88 10.98 14.39
C VAL A 34 -13.05 10.30 13.30
N GLY A 35 -13.65 9.99 12.16
CA GLY A 35 -12.97 9.32 11.03
C GLY A 35 -13.86 8.33 10.29
N LEU A 36 -13.49 7.97 9.07
CA LEU A 36 -14.29 7.11 8.18
C LEU A 36 -14.54 5.72 8.78
N ARG A 37 -15.61 5.03 8.35
CA ARG A 37 -15.88 3.65 8.78
C ARG A 37 -14.67 2.76 8.47
N GLY A 38 -14.31 1.86 9.38
CA GLY A 38 -13.16 0.96 9.21
C GLY A 38 -11.80 1.50 9.67
N THR A 39 -11.68 2.80 10.01
CA THR A 39 -10.37 3.38 10.43
C THR A 39 -9.88 2.96 11.83
N GLY A 40 -10.58 2.04 12.51
CA GLY A 40 -10.18 1.54 13.84
C GLY A 40 -10.65 2.37 15.05
N LYS A 41 -11.53 3.37 14.84
CA LYS A 41 -12.05 4.25 15.92
C LYS A 41 -12.63 3.51 17.13
N SER A 42 -13.46 2.49 16.88
CA SER A 42 -14.11 1.75 17.97
C SER A 42 -13.08 0.98 18.80
N SER A 43 -12.13 0.31 18.14
CA SER A 43 -11.02 -0.39 18.81
C SER A 43 -10.14 0.57 19.61
N LEU A 44 -9.77 1.72 19.03
CA LEU A 44 -9.02 2.76 19.73
C LEU A 44 -9.82 3.30 20.93
N GLY A 45 -11.12 3.53 20.77
CA GLY A 45 -12.01 3.96 21.84
C GLY A 45 -12.05 2.99 23.01
N VAL A 46 -12.19 1.68 22.75
CA VAL A 46 -12.15 0.63 23.78
C VAL A 46 -10.82 0.63 24.53
N ILE A 47 -9.69 0.63 23.80
CA ILE A 47 -8.36 0.60 24.41
C ILE A 47 -8.12 1.86 25.25
N ALA A 48 -8.36 3.04 24.67
CA ALA A 48 -8.08 4.31 25.33
C ALA A 48 -9.01 4.56 26.53
N SER A 49 -10.31 4.27 26.40
CA SER A 49 -11.27 4.41 27.50
C SER A 49 -10.92 3.53 28.69
N SER A 50 -10.49 2.29 28.45
CA SER A 50 -10.00 1.38 29.49
C SER A 50 -8.72 1.90 30.14
N ALA A 51 -7.74 2.36 29.34
CA ALA A 51 -6.43 2.79 29.84
C ALA A 51 -6.48 3.99 30.79
N ILE A 52 -7.40 4.94 30.56
CA ILE A 52 -7.55 6.14 31.41
C ILE A 52 -8.83 6.16 32.25
N SER A 53 -9.56 5.03 32.32
CA SER A 53 -10.80 4.88 33.09
C SER A 53 -11.88 5.92 32.73
N TYR A 54 -12.10 6.12 31.42
CA TYR A 54 -13.15 6.97 30.87
C TYR A 54 -14.30 6.09 30.37
N HIS A 55 -15.52 6.61 30.38
CA HIS A 55 -16.67 5.89 29.83
C HIS A 55 -16.62 5.89 28.29
N LEU A 56 -16.85 4.75 27.64
CA LEU A 56 -16.95 4.68 26.18
C LEU A 56 -18.40 4.85 25.73
N VAL A 57 -18.63 5.84 24.87
CA VAL A 57 -19.91 6.06 24.17
C VAL A 57 -19.72 5.75 22.69
N ASP A 58 -20.38 4.70 22.20
CA ASP A 58 -20.41 4.37 20.78
C ASP A 58 -21.69 4.93 20.13
N ALA A 59 -21.55 5.91 19.25
CA ALA A 59 -22.69 6.57 18.62
C ALA A 59 -23.55 5.65 17.75
N ASP A 60 -23.02 4.53 17.26
CA ASP A 60 -23.80 3.55 16.49
C ASP A 60 -24.65 2.69 17.43
N GLN A 61 -24.10 2.32 18.59
CA GLN A 61 -24.87 1.64 19.63
C GLN A 61 -25.98 2.53 20.20
N VAL A 62 -25.68 3.81 20.47
CA VAL A 62 -26.69 4.76 20.94
C VAL A 62 -27.76 4.96 19.86
N PHE A 63 -27.38 5.07 18.58
CA PHE A 63 -28.34 5.19 17.48
C PHE A 63 -29.30 3.98 17.44
N CYS A 64 -28.75 2.77 17.55
CA CYS A 64 -29.55 1.54 17.58
C CYS A 64 -30.49 1.48 18.78
N LYS A 65 -30.02 1.89 19.98
CA LYS A 65 -30.85 1.95 21.19
C LYS A 65 -31.97 2.99 21.08
N THR A 66 -31.69 4.15 20.49
CA THR A 66 -32.66 5.24 20.37
C THR A 66 -33.71 4.98 19.29
N THR A 67 -33.31 4.41 18.15
CA THR A 67 -34.21 4.23 17.00
C THR A 67 -34.80 2.82 16.88
N GLY A 68 -34.25 1.84 17.61
CA GLY A 68 -34.58 0.42 17.45
C GLY A 68 -34.01 -0.19 16.16
N MET A 69 -33.27 0.56 15.35
CA MET A 69 -32.74 0.13 14.05
C MET A 69 -31.25 0.42 13.94
N SER A 70 -30.53 -0.42 13.19
CA SER A 70 -29.18 -0.05 12.76
C SER A 70 -29.25 1.16 11.81
N ARG A 71 -28.16 1.92 11.72
CA ARG A 71 -28.08 3.06 10.77
C ARG A 71 -28.36 2.65 9.33
N ALA A 72 -27.86 1.48 8.91
CA ALA A 72 -28.09 0.96 7.57
C ALA A 72 -29.58 0.65 7.32
N ALA A 73 -30.24 0.01 8.28
CA ALA A 73 -31.68 -0.28 8.19
C ALA A 73 -32.52 1.01 8.21
N TYR A 74 -32.15 1.97 9.06
CA TYR A 74 -32.80 3.28 9.13
C TYR A 74 -32.64 4.06 7.81
N ALA A 75 -31.43 4.11 7.24
CA ALA A 75 -31.16 4.78 5.97
C ALA A 75 -31.89 4.13 4.78
N ALA A 76 -32.18 2.82 4.83
CA ALA A 76 -32.96 2.12 3.82
C ALA A 76 -34.48 2.38 3.93
N THR A 77 -34.95 2.76 5.13
CA THR A 77 -36.39 2.95 5.42
C THR A 77 -36.83 4.41 5.34
N TYR A 78 -35.94 5.34 5.71
CA TYR A 78 -36.23 6.77 5.81
C TYR A 78 -35.47 7.59 4.76
N SER A 79 -35.96 8.79 4.46
CA SER A 79 -35.28 9.68 3.54
C SER A 79 -33.91 10.13 4.06
N VAL A 80 -33.00 10.49 3.15
CA VAL A 80 -31.67 11.03 3.48
C VAL A 80 -31.76 12.23 4.43
N LYS A 81 -32.78 13.08 4.26
CA LYS A 81 -33.02 14.24 5.13
C LYS A 81 -33.34 13.81 6.56
N GLN A 82 -34.27 12.86 6.74
CA GLN A 82 -34.65 12.33 8.05
C GLN A 82 -33.50 11.62 8.74
N TYR A 83 -32.70 10.84 7.99
CA TYR A 83 -31.50 10.19 8.52
C TYR A 83 -30.50 11.22 9.07
N ARG A 84 -30.22 12.29 8.31
CA ARG A 84 -29.28 13.35 8.73
C ARG A 84 -29.78 14.15 9.93
N GLU A 85 -31.08 14.47 9.96
CA GLU A 85 -31.69 15.15 11.11
C GLU A 85 -31.59 14.30 12.39
N GLN A 86 -31.87 13.00 12.27
CA GLN A 86 -31.77 12.05 13.37
C GLN A 86 -30.33 11.89 13.85
N GLU A 87 -29.38 11.75 12.93
CA GLU A 87 -27.96 11.63 13.24
C GLU A 87 -27.40 12.86 13.94
N LEU A 88 -27.71 14.06 13.44
CA LEU A 88 -27.28 15.32 14.04
C LEU A 88 -27.90 15.52 15.43
N GLY A 89 -29.19 15.19 15.57
CA GLY A 89 -29.90 15.25 16.86
C GLY A 89 -29.27 14.33 17.89
N LEU A 90 -28.98 13.09 17.52
CA LEU A 90 -28.31 12.12 18.38
C LEU A 90 -26.92 12.59 18.81
N MET A 91 -26.13 13.11 17.85
CA MET A 91 -24.79 13.62 18.14
C MET A 91 -24.84 14.77 19.15
N ARG A 92 -25.80 15.70 19.04
CA ARG A 92 -26.00 16.77 20.04
C ARG A 92 -26.33 16.20 21.42
N THR A 93 -27.22 15.21 21.49
CA THR A 93 -27.61 14.56 22.76
C THR A 93 -26.41 13.88 23.42
N ILE A 94 -25.68 13.03 22.68
CA ILE A 94 -24.49 12.33 23.18
C ILE A 94 -23.48 13.31 23.76
N LEU A 95 -23.19 14.39 23.03
CA LEU A 95 -22.18 15.37 23.45
C LEU A 95 -22.63 16.21 24.66
N ARG A 96 -23.93 16.48 24.79
CA ARG A 96 -24.50 17.19 25.95
C ARG A 96 -24.49 16.32 27.21
N GLU A 97 -24.84 15.04 27.08
CA GLU A 97 -24.97 14.12 28.22
C GLU A 97 -23.63 13.57 28.72
N ASN A 98 -22.58 13.65 27.90
CA ASN A 98 -21.25 13.15 28.25
C ASN A 98 -20.20 14.28 28.22
N PRO A 99 -20.31 15.30 29.10
CA PRO A 99 -19.42 16.47 29.05
C PRO A 99 -18.00 16.18 29.54
N TYR A 100 -17.83 15.23 30.46
CA TYR A 100 -16.56 14.90 31.08
C TYR A 100 -16.32 13.38 31.12
N ARG A 101 -15.05 12.99 31.18
CA ARG A 101 -14.54 11.62 31.40
C ARG A 101 -15.15 10.57 30.47
N SER A 102 -15.33 10.90 29.19
CA SER A 102 -15.79 9.94 28.19
C SER A 102 -14.99 9.98 26.90
N PHE A 103 -14.93 8.84 26.21
CA PHE A 103 -14.59 8.75 24.79
C PHE A 103 -15.88 8.58 23.99
N THR A 104 -16.13 9.48 23.04
CA THR A 104 -17.25 9.34 22.11
C THR A 104 -16.73 8.91 20.75
N VAL A 105 -17.05 7.67 20.33
CA VAL A 105 -16.80 7.19 18.96
C VAL A 105 -17.93 7.72 18.08
N CYS A 106 -17.60 8.65 17.19
CA CYS A 106 -18.58 9.28 16.33
C CYS A 106 -18.93 8.38 15.12
N GLY A 107 -20.21 8.41 14.75
CA GLY A 107 -20.72 7.78 13.54
C GLY A 107 -20.28 8.52 12.26
N PRO A 108 -20.59 7.97 11.08
CA PRO A 108 -20.09 8.46 9.79
C PRO A 108 -20.47 9.91 9.46
N GLY A 109 -21.65 10.41 9.87
CA GLY A 109 -22.04 11.80 9.62
C GLY A 109 -21.28 12.86 10.41
N SER A 110 -20.35 12.46 11.29
CA SER A 110 -19.43 13.40 11.94
C SER A 110 -18.43 14.02 10.96
N VAL A 111 -18.08 13.30 9.89
CA VAL A 111 -17.17 13.79 8.85
C VAL A 111 -17.89 14.32 7.60
N GLU A 112 -19.22 14.14 7.49
CA GLU A 112 -20.03 14.52 6.33
C GLU A 112 -21.00 15.68 6.65
N GLY A 113 -20.98 16.75 5.85
CA GLY A 113 -22.00 17.80 5.89
C GLY A 113 -22.12 18.56 7.22
N THR A 114 -23.34 18.67 7.77
CA THR A 114 -23.68 19.50 8.94
C THR A 114 -23.01 19.09 10.25
N GLY A 115 -22.45 17.87 10.33
CA GLY A 115 -21.67 17.42 11.49
C GLY A 115 -20.35 18.17 11.66
N GLN A 116 -19.76 18.69 10.59
CA GLN A 116 -18.48 19.41 10.65
C GLN A 116 -18.58 20.74 11.39
N GLU A 117 -19.67 21.49 11.19
CA GLU A 117 -19.89 22.76 11.90
C GLU A 117 -20.06 22.53 13.41
N LEU A 118 -20.77 21.46 13.78
CA LEU A 118 -20.94 21.07 15.16
C LEU A 118 -19.58 20.69 15.80
N LEU A 119 -18.77 19.88 15.11
CA LEU A 119 -17.42 19.53 15.56
C LEU A 119 -16.51 20.75 15.73
N ARG A 120 -16.56 21.73 14.81
CA ARG A 120 -15.77 22.98 14.92
C ARG A 120 -16.10 23.77 16.18
N GLN A 121 -17.36 23.80 16.60
CA GLN A 121 -17.77 24.45 17.83
C GLN A 121 -17.25 23.69 19.06
N PHE A 122 -17.35 22.35 19.05
CA PHE A 122 -16.87 21.53 20.16
C PHE A 122 -15.34 21.50 20.29
N GLN A 123 -14.62 21.57 19.18
CA GLN A 123 -13.16 21.59 19.15
C GLN A 123 -12.56 22.79 19.91
N LYS A 124 -13.34 23.84 20.18
CA LYS A 124 -12.94 24.99 21.00
C LYS A 124 -12.80 24.65 22.48
N GLN A 125 -13.54 23.65 22.96
CA GLN A 125 -13.64 23.32 24.39
C GLN A 125 -13.21 21.89 24.70
N ARG A 126 -13.12 21.01 23.70
CA ARG A 126 -12.87 19.58 23.88
C ARG A 126 -11.89 19.02 22.86
N PRO A 127 -11.09 17.99 23.23
CA PRO A 127 -10.25 17.29 22.27
C PRO A 127 -11.08 16.53 21.23
N VAL A 128 -10.75 16.72 19.96
CA VAL A 128 -11.27 15.94 18.83
C VAL A 128 -10.10 15.27 18.14
N ILE A 129 -10.06 13.93 18.16
CA ILE A 129 -9.03 13.11 17.54
C ILE A 129 -9.58 12.56 16.24
N HIS A 130 -8.96 12.92 15.13
CA HIS A 130 -9.27 12.36 13.82
C HIS A 130 -8.44 11.08 13.59
N VAL A 131 -9.11 9.94 13.62
CA VAL A 131 -8.53 8.62 13.36
C VAL A 131 -8.54 8.38 11.85
N MET A 132 -7.38 8.58 11.25
CA MET A 132 -7.13 8.35 9.83
C MET A 132 -6.51 6.96 9.65
N GLN A 133 -6.90 6.27 8.58
CA GLN A 133 -6.23 5.06 8.13
C GLN A 133 -5.43 5.39 6.88
N THR A 134 -4.17 4.96 6.84
CA THR A 134 -3.31 5.16 5.67
C THR A 134 -3.90 4.43 4.47
N PRO A 135 -3.92 5.03 3.26
CA PRO A 135 -4.38 4.39 2.05
C PRO A 135 -3.74 3.02 1.86
N LYS A 136 -4.63 2.05 1.71
CA LYS A 136 -4.32 0.66 1.41
C LYS A 136 -3.91 0.61 -0.07
N ARG A 137 -2.68 0.20 -0.39
CA ARG A 137 -2.22 -0.04 -1.79
C ARG A 137 -1.19 -1.16 -1.79
N SER A 138 -1.07 -1.85 -2.92
CA SER A 138 -0.04 -2.84 -3.26
C SER A 138 0.09 -2.89 -4.77
N ILE A 139 1.31 -2.81 -5.34
CA ILE A 139 1.59 -2.66 -6.79
C ILE A 139 2.52 -3.78 -7.25
N SER A 140 2.36 -4.26 -8.50
CA SER A 140 3.20 -5.29 -9.16
C SER A 140 4.02 -4.68 -10.32
N HIS A 141 5.35 -4.90 -10.40
CA HIS A 141 6.13 -4.53 -11.59
C HIS A 141 7.51 -5.23 -11.75
N ALA A 142 8.31 -4.88 -12.78
CA ALA A 142 8.57 -5.60 -14.04
C ALA A 142 10.00 -5.27 -14.55
N GLY A 143 10.50 -6.00 -15.57
CA GLY A 143 11.93 -6.18 -15.88
C GLY A 143 12.73 -5.01 -16.50
N VAL A 144 14.06 -5.16 -16.53
CA VAL A 144 15.06 -4.14 -16.91
C VAL A 144 14.88 -3.45 -18.27
N GLY A 145 14.15 -4.06 -19.20
CA GLY A 145 13.86 -3.49 -20.52
C GLY A 145 13.14 -2.13 -20.46
N LEU A 146 12.47 -1.83 -19.35
CA LEU A 146 11.80 -0.56 -19.09
C LEU A 146 12.71 0.65 -19.15
N LEU A 147 14.02 0.49 -18.95
CA LEU A 147 14.96 1.60 -18.90
C LEU A 147 15.33 2.15 -20.28
N PHE A 148 15.30 1.31 -21.31
CA PHE A 148 15.89 1.64 -22.62
C PHE A 148 15.05 1.20 -23.82
N ASN A 149 13.98 0.42 -23.64
CA ASN A 149 13.08 0.05 -24.73
C ASN A 149 12.13 1.24 -25.04
N GLU A 150 12.07 1.67 -26.30
CA GLU A 150 11.22 2.79 -26.71
C GLU A 150 9.90 2.36 -27.37
N SER A 151 9.54 1.07 -27.30
CA SER A 151 8.28 0.57 -27.85
C SER A 151 7.07 1.29 -27.26
N GLU A 152 5.98 1.36 -28.03
CA GLU A 152 4.72 1.98 -27.59
C GLU A 152 4.19 1.36 -26.30
N ASN A 153 4.19 0.02 -26.22
CA ASN A 153 3.85 -0.72 -25.01
C ASN A 153 4.73 -0.31 -23.82
N ASN A 154 6.04 -0.17 -24.02
CA ASN A 154 6.94 0.20 -22.93
C ASN A 154 6.66 1.63 -22.43
N ARG A 155 6.33 2.57 -23.33
CA ARG A 155 5.92 3.94 -22.94
C ARG A 155 4.63 3.93 -22.12
N ILE A 156 3.63 3.13 -22.51
CA ILE A 156 2.39 2.97 -21.73
C ILE A 156 2.72 2.46 -20.32
N VAL A 157 3.61 1.47 -20.21
CA VAL A 157 4.03 0.93 -18.92
C VAL A 157 4.77 1.98 -18.07
N GLN A 158 5.69 2.75 -18.65
CA GLN A 158 6.38 3.85 -17.98
C GLN A 158 5.41 4.93 -17.48
N ASP A 159 4.41 5.29 -18.29
CA ASP A 159 3.40 6.29 -17.93
C ASP A 159 2.48 5.77 -16.81
N ASN A 160 2.11 4.49 -16.83
CA ASN A 160 1.40 3.86 -15.71
C ASN A 160 2.21 3.96 -14.41
N LEU A 161 3.52 3.69 -14.46
CA LEU A 161 4.40 3.80 -13.28
C LEU A 161 4.48 5.23 -12.77
N ARG A 162 4.62 6.23 -13.65
CA ARG A 162 4.62 7.64 -13.25
C ARG A 162 3.32 8.03 -12.55
N ALA A 163 2.17 7.58 -13.08
CA ALA A 163 0.87 7.82 -12.46
C ALA A 163 0.75 7.15 -11.07
N ILE A 164 1.29 5.94 -10.92
CA ILE A 164 1.36 5.25 -9.63
C ILE A 164 2.26 6.01 -8.64
N GLY A 165 3.40 6.52 -9.10
CA GLY A 165 4.29 7.36 -8.30
C GLY A 165 3.59 8.64 -7.81
N ASP A 166 2.89 9.33 -8.70
CA ASP A 166 2.06 10.50 -8.37
C ASP A 166 0.98 10.15 -7.32
N GLU A 167 0.31 9.00 -7.46
CA GLU A 167 -0.62 8.52 -6.45
C GLU A 167 0.08 8.33 -5.10
N ILE A 168 1.23 7.67 -5.05
CA ILE A 168 1.98 7.40 -3.80
C ILE A 168 2.38 8.72 -3.13
N LEU A 169 2.92 9.68 -3.88
CA LEU A 169 3.31 10.99 -3.35
C LEU A 169 2.11 11.79 -2.81
N ALA A 170 0.90 11.54 -3.34
CA ALA A 170 -0.34 12.16 -2.89
C ALA A 170 -0.94 11.52 -1.61
N ILE A 171 -0.35 10.45 -1.07
CA ILE A 171 -0.86 9.80 0.16
C ILE A 171 -0.76 10.76 1.35
N SER A 172 -1.89 10.96 2.04
CA SER A 172 -1.97 11.78 3.26
C SER A 172 -2.79 11.09 4.37
N PRO A 173 -2.26 10.93 5.60
CA PRO A 173 -0.90 11.27 6.00
C PRO A 173 0.12 10.38 5.27
N ARG A 174 1.34 10.89 5.07
CA ARG A 174 2.41 10.16 4.38
C ARG A 174 2.72 8.83 5.07
N PRO A 175 3.09 7.78 4.30
CA PRO A 175 3.55 6.53 4.89
C PRO A 175 4.83 6.74 5.70
N LYS A 176 5.02 5.96 6.76
CA LYS A 176 6.28 5.93 7.52
C LYS A 176 7.43 5.36 6.69
N ALA A 177 7.13 4.31 5.92
CA ALA A 177 8.01 3.66 4.97
C ALA A 177 7.17 2.83 3.99
N ILE A 178 7.80 2.44 2.88
CA ILE A 178 7.26 1.49 1.91
C ILE A 178 7.96 0.14 2.14
N VAL A 179 7.19 -0.88 2.51
CA VAL A 179 7.67 -2.27 2.62
C VAL A 179 7.43 -2.96 1.28
N VAL A 180 8.51 -3.34 0.61
CA VAL A 180 8.46 -3.89 -0.75
C VAL A 180 8.91 -5.35 -0.75
N PHE A 181 8.07 -6.21 -1.32
CA PHE A 181 8.38 -7.61 -1.63
C PHE A 181 8.70 -7.71 -3.11
N SER A 182 9.88 -8.23 -3.47
CA SER A 182 10.35 -8.31 -4.85
C SER A 182 10.40 -9.76 -5.32
N GLY A 183 10.06 -10.01 -6.59
CA GLY A 183 10.29 -11.31 -7.24
C GLY A 183 11.77 -11.71 -7.33
N HIS A 184 12.70 -10.77 -7.10
CA HIS A 184 14.15 -11.00 -7.06
C HIS A 184 14.71 -11.17 -5.65
N PHE A 185 13.83 -11.24 -4.64
CA PHE A 185 14.22 -11.50 -3.26
C PHE A 185 13.37 -12.59 -2.63
N GLU A 186 13.78 -13.83 -2.85
CA GLU A 186 13.23 -15.00 -2.15
C GLU A 186 14.08 -15.37 -0.94
N ALA A 187 13.43 -15.81 0.14
CA ALA A 187 14.09 -16.32 1.32
C ALA A 187 14.79 -17.66 1.02
N GLY A 188 16.12 -17.64 0.97
CA GLY A 188 16.91 -18.86 1.19
C GLY A 188 17.61 -19.48 -0.02
N GLU A 189 18.36 -18.71 -0.81
CA GLU A 189 19.50 -19.30 -1.54
C GLU A 189 20.71 -19.56 -0.61
N ILE A 190 20.91 -18.75 0.45
CA ILE A 190 22.14 -18.76 1.26
C ILE A 190 21.90 -19.19 2.73
N HIS A 191 20.67 -19.10 3.23
CA HIS A 191 20.40 -19.15 4.68
C HIS A 191 19.26 -20.09 5.14
N GLY A 192 18.80 -20.96 4.23
CA GLY A 192 17.84 -22.03 4.51
C GLY A 192 16.38 -21.66 4.21
N PRO A 193 15.56 -22.63 3.76
CA PRO A 193 14.17 -22.39 3.38
C PRO A 193 13.31 -21.97 4.58
N GLY A 194 12.33 -21.09 4.33
CA GLY A 194 11.30 -20.74 5.31
C GLY A 194 11.66 -19.68 6.35
N VAL A 195 12.75 -18.92 6.16
CA VAL A 195 13.13 -17.79 7.02
C VAL A 195 13.10 -16.49 6.23
N ILE A 196 12.09 -15.65 6.45
CA ILE A 196 11.94 -14.35 5.79
C ILE A 196 13.12 -13.43 6.12
N GLU A 197 13.63 -12.74 5.12
CA GLU A 197 14.78 -11.85 5.26
C GLU A 197 14.34 -10.38 5.14
N VAL A 198 14.67 -9.57 6.13
CA VAL A 198 14.39 -8.13 6.15
C VAL A 198 15.68 -7.36 5.96
N ASN A 199 15.77 -6.56 4.90
CA ASN A 199 16.96 -5.74 4.63
C ASN A 199 17.02 -4.56 5.61
N VAL A 200 18.07 -4.52 6.44
CA VAL A 200 18.29 -3.47 7.45
C VAL A 200 19.55 -2.65 7.14
N LYS A 201 20.08 -2.74 5.92
CA LYS A 201 21.31 -2.06 5.53
C LYS A 201 21.15 -0.54 5.63
N ARG A 202 22.16 0.13 6.21
CA ARG A 202 22.28 1.59 6.21
C ARG A 202 23.07 2.04 4.99
N GLY A 203 22.67 3.13 4.35
CA GLY A 203 23.28 3.59 3.11
C GLY A 203 23.08 2.55 2.00
N THR A 204 21.86 2.04 1.88
CA THR A 204 21.52 1.02 0.89
C THR A 204 21.70 1.57 -0.52
N TYR A 205 22.36 0.79 -1.37
CA TYR A 205 22.61 1.11 -2.77
C TYR A 205 21.74 0.21 -3.64
N ILE A 206 21.51 0.58 -4.90
CA ILE A 206 20.86 -0.32 -5.84
C ILE A 206 21.80 -1.47 -6.21
N GLN A 207 21.25 -2.66 -6.39
CA GLN A 207 21.96 -3.84 -6.85
C GLN A 207 21.62 -4.05 -8.32
N HIS A 208 22.65 -4.14 -9.18
CA HIS A 208 22.51 -4.59 -10.57
C HIS A 208 22.61 -6.12 -10.62
N ASP A 209 21.53 -6.80 -10.23
CA ASP A 209 21.42 -8.27 -10.11
C ASP A 209 21.05 -8.97 -11.42
N PHE A 210 21.56 -8.46 -12.54
CA PHE A 210 21.35 -9.06 -13.86
C PHE A 210 22.29 -10.26 -14.07
N VAL A 211 21.78 -11.31 -14.71
CA VAL A 211 22.51 -12.54 -15.02
C VAL A 211 22.80 -12.67 -16.52
N GLY A 212 23.67 -13.60 -16.89
CA GLY A 212 24.01 -13.88 -18.29
C GLY A 212 25.01 -12.89 -18.88
N ASP A 213 24.85 -12.58 -20.17
CA ASP A 213 25.78 -11.69 -20.90
C ASP A 213 25.46 -10.20 -20.73
N PHE A 214 24.57 -9.81 -19.80
CA PHE A 214 24.11 -8.42 -19.64
C PHE A 214 25.26 -7.42 -19.44
N HIS A 215 26.31 -7.85 -18.74
CA HIS A 215 27.53 -7.05 -18.56
C HIS A 215 28.20 -6.68 -19.89
N ASP A 216 28.16 -7.60 -20.86
CA ASP A 216 28.83 -7.43 -22.16
C ASP A 216 27.86 -6.89 -23.23
N SER A 217 26.60 -7.33 -23.22
CA SER A 217 25.59 -6.95 -24.21
C SER A 217 24.93 -5.61 -23.94
N LYS A 218 24.86 -5.17 -22.67
CA LYS A 218 24.26 -3.90 -22.25
C LYS A 218 25.02 -3.24 -21.08
N PRO A 219 26.31 -2.89 -21.26
CA PRO A 219 27.13 -2.29 -20.19
C PRO A 219 26.56 -0.96 -19.66
N PHE A 220 25.86 -0.19 -20.49
CA PHE A 220 25.24 1.08 -20.11
C PHE A 220 24.18 0.92 -19.00
N VAL A 221 23.62 -0.29 -18.80
CA VAL A 221 22.62 -0.52 -17.74
C VAL A 221 23.23 -0.37 -16.33
N TYR A 222 24.55 -0.60 -16.19
CA TYR A 222 25.28 -0.46 -14.93
C TYR A 222 25.59 1.00 -14.58
N GLU A 223 25.34 1.95 -15.50
CA GLU A 223 25.46 3.39 -15.25
C GLU A 223 24.20 3.98 -14.63
N TYR A 224 23.07 3.26 -14.64
CA TYR A 224 21.87 3.71 -13.97
C TYR A 224 22.06 3.67 -12.45
N ASP A 225 21.54 4.71 -11.80
CA ASP A 225 21.38 4.81 -10.35
C ASP A 225 19.96 5.26 -9.99
N TRP A 226 19.52 4.97 -8.78
CA TRP A 226 18.27 5.46 -8.21
C TRP A 226 18.49 5.80 -6.71
N PRO A 227 18.74 7.08 -6.41
CA PRO A 227 18.85 7.55 -5.04
C PRO A 227 17.54 7.33 -4.28
N HIS A 228 17.63 6.70 -3.11
CA HIS A 228 16.49 6.43 -2.24
C HIS A 228 16.90 6.53 -0.77
N GLU A 229 15.92 6.67 0.11
CA GLU A 229 16.13 6.64 1.55
C GLU A 229 15.94 5.23 2.11
N ASP A 230 16.82 4.82 3.01
CA ASP A 230 16.65 3.65 3.87
C ASP A 230 16.29 4.05 5.31
N SER A 231 15.84 3.08 6.10
CA SER A 231 15.69 3.25 7.54
C SER A 231 15.91 1.91 8.25
N PRO A 232 17.14 1.63 8.75
CA PRO A 232 17.43 0.44 9.55
C PRO A 232 16.54 0.33 10.79
N GLU A 233 16.12 1.46 11.35
CA GLU A 233 15.23 1.54 12.50
C GLU A 233 13.83 1.02 12.16
N LEU A 234 13.19 1.55 11.11
CA LEU A 234 11.87 1.09 10.65
C LEU A 234 11.94 -0.33 10.09
N ALA A 235 13.03 -0.71 9.41
CA ALA A 235 13.24 -2.08 8.96
C ALA A 235 13.35 -3.06 10.16
N THR A 236 13.97 -2.63 11.26
CA THR A 236 13.99 -3.40 12.51
C THR A 236 12.60 -3.52 13.13
N GLU A 237 11.74 -2.50 13.02
CA GLU A 237 10.33 -2.60 13.44
C GLU A 237 9.57 -3.65 12.60
N VAL A 238 9.72 -3.63 11.27
CA VAL A 238 9.12 -4.62 10.37
C VAL A 238 9.60 -6.04 10.71
N TRP A 239 10.89 -6.23 10.95
CA TRP A 239 11.42 -7.53 11.40
C TRP A 239 10.80 -7.99 12.73
N LYS A 240 10.76 -7.11 13.74
CA LYS A 240 10.15 -7.44 15.05
C LYS A 240 8.67 -7.80 14.90
N HIS A 241 7.95 -7.08 14.03
CA HIS A 241 6.56 -7.33 13.71
C HIS A 241 6.35 -8.75 13.18
N LEU A 242 7.14 -9.15 12.19
CA LEU A 242 7.09 -10.50 11.61
C LEU A 242 7.38 -11.57 12.66
N VAL A 243 8.41 -11.40 13.50
CA VAL A 243 8.73 -12.34 14.59
C VAL A 243 7.57 -12.47 15.58
N GLN A 244 6.94 -11.36 15.97
CA GLN A 244 5.79 -11.35 16.89
C GLN A 244 4.55 -12.03 16.28
N ALA A 245 4.39 -11.93 14.96
CA ALA A 245 3.34 -12.62 14.21
C ALA A 245 3.64 -14.12 13.99
N GLY A 246 4.75 -14.65 14.51
CA GLY A 246 5.13 -16.05 14.38
C GLY A 246 5.84 -16.41 13.06
N ILE A 247 6.18 -15.41 12.24
CA ILE A 247 6.96 -15.61 11.02
C ILE A 247 8.44 -15.70 11.42
N LYS A 248 9.06 -16.85 11.13
CA LYS A 248 10.52 -16.99 11.24
C LYS A 248 11.16 -15.98 10.30
N SER A 249 11.90 -15.03 10.87
CA SER A 249 12.56 -14.00 10.09
C SER A 249 13.89 -13.59 10.69
N LYS A 250 14.79 -13.11 9.82
CA LYS A 250 16.10 -12.58 10.19
C LYS A 250 16.38 -11.27 9.46
N ARG A 251 17.36 -10.56 9.98
CA ARG A 251 17.88 -9.33 9.37
C ARG A 251 19.00 -9.68 8.42
N VAL A 252 19.08 -8.99 7.30
CA VAL A 252 20.17 -9.10 6.31
C VAL A 252 20.61 -7.73 5.84
N GLU A 253 21.76 -7.66 5.19
CA GLU A 253 22.24 -6.45 4.54
C GLU A 253 22.48 -6.74 3.06
N ARG A 254 21.74 -6.09 2.17
CA ARG A 254 21.89 -6.21 0.71
C ARG A 254 21.58 -4.89 0.00
N GLY A 255 21.93 -4.79 -1.28
CA GLY A 255 21.42 -3.71 -2.12
C GLY A 255 19.96 -3.97 -2.54
N VAL A 256 19.27 -2.91 -2.93
CA VAL A 256 17.90 -2.98 -3.47
C VAL A 256 17.95 -3.55 -4.88
N ASP A 257 17.26 -4.67 -5.14
CA ASP A 257 17.27 -5.32 -6.47
C ASP A 257 16.47 -4.57 -7.54
N HIS A 258 16.67 -4.98 -8.80
CA HIS A 258 16.04 -4.34 -9.95
C HIS A 258 14.53 -4.50 -10.03
N GLY A 259 13.96 -5.51 -9.36
CA GLY A 259 12.52 -5.61 -9.19
C GLY A 259 11.93 -4.43 -8.43
N ILE A 260 12.75 -3.67 -7.69
CA ILE A 260 12.34 -2.44 -7.00
C ILE A 260 12.88 -1.20 -7.72
N TRP A 261 14.20 -1.09 -7.91
CA TRP A 261 14.77 0.20 -8.35
C TRP A 261 14.39 0.59 -9.78
N VAL A 262 14.16 -0.38 -10.68
CA VAL A 262 13.75 -0.09 -12.08
C VAL A 262 12.36 0.56 -12.12
N PRO A 263 11.29 -0.06 -11.56
CA PRO A 263 10.00 0.60 -11.50
C PRO A 263 10.05 1.91 -10.71
N PHE A 264 10.75 1.93 -9.57
CA PHE A 264 10.77 3.11 -8.71
C PHE A 264 11.48 4.31 -9.35
N LYS A 265 12.47 4.08 -10.22
CA LYS A 265 13.10 5.14 -11.01
C LYS A 265 12.11 5.83 -11.96
N HIS A 266 11.13 5.09 -12.48
CA HIS A 266 10.05 5.66 -13.31
C HIS A 266 8.92 6.27 -12.47
N MET A 267 8.57 5.65 -11.34
CA MET A 267 7.58 6.20 -10.40
C MET A 267 8.06 7.54 -9.79
N PHE A 268 9.35 7.61 -9.45
CA PHE A 268 9.97 8.70 -8.70
C PHE A 268 11.21 9.22 -9.45
N PRO A 269 11.01 9.92 -10.58
CA PRO A 269 12.12 10.52 -11.31
C PRO A 269 12.77 11.66 -10.50
N PRO A 270 13.97 12.15 -10.88
CA PRO A 270 14.71 13.15 -10.10
C PRO A 270 13.91 14.44 -9.77
N GLU A 271 12.99 14.84 -10.64
CA GLU A 271 12.09 15.97 -10.45
C GLU A 271 10.94 15.72 -9.46
N LYS A 272 10.67 14.45 -9.11
CA LYS A 272 9.65 13.99 -8.15
C LYS A 272 10.20 12.85 -7.28
N PRO A 273 11.23 13.13 -6.45
CA PRO A 273 11.90 12.08 -5.69
C PRO A 273 10.98 11.47 -4.63
N LEU A 274 11.23 10.20 -4.32
CA LEU A 274 10.60 9.54 -3.17
C LEU A 274 11.25 10.02 -1.88
N ASP A 275 10.44 10.56 -0.97
CA ASP A 275 10.89 11.10 0.31
C ASP A 275 10.38 10.29 1.51
N VAL A 276 10.13 9.00 1.28
CA VAL A 276 9.82 8.01 2.31
C VAL A 276 10.76 6.82 2.19
N PRO A 277 11.24 6.24 3.31
CA PRO A 277 12.16 5.11 3.27
C PRO A 277 11.57 3.87 2.58
N VAL A 278 12.42 3.16 1.85
CA VAL A 278 12.10 1.85 1.25
C VAL A 278 12.74 0.74 2.06
N ILE A 279 11.92 -0.23 2.46
CA ILE A 279 12.33 -1.41 3.22
C ILE A 279 12.04 -2.62 2.37
N GLN A 280 13.09 -3.31 1.97
CA GLN A 280 12.98 -4.51 1.16
C GLN A 280 12.86 -5.75 2.06
N VAL A 281 11.86 -6.60 1.78
CA VAL A 281 11.58 -7.85 2.49
C VAL A 281 11.45 -9.00 1.49
N SER A 282 11.97 -10.17 1.83
CA SER A 282 11.88 -11.33 0.95
C SER A 282 10.48 -11.95 0.95
N THR A 283 10.12 -12.65 -0.12
CA THR A 283 9.04 -13.65 -0.12
C THR A 283 9.58 -14.98 0.42
N PHE A 284 8.72 -15.99 0.65
CA PHE A 284 9.23 -17.35 0.85
C PHE A 284 9.76 -17.90 -0.48
N HIS A 285 10.81 -18.72 -0.45
CA HIS A 285 11.24 -19.46 -1.63
C HIS A 285 10.31 -20.64 -1.93
N GLY A 286 9.91 -20.78 -3.20
CA GLY A 286 9.19 -21.95 -3.72
C GLY A 286 7.65 -21.84 -3.72
N TYR A 287 6.99 -22.98 -3.92
CA TYR A 287 5.58 -23.10 -4.36
C TYR A 287 4.54 -23.18 -3.22
N ASP A 288 4.91 -22.92 -1.97
CA ASP A 288 3.90 -22.81 -0.90
C ASP A 288 3.19 -21.45 -1.00
N LEU A 289 2.27 -21.34 -1.98
CA LEU A 289 1.50 -20.13 -2.28
C LEU A 289 0.65 -19.70 -1.07
N GLU A 290 0.19 -20.65 -0.27
CA GLU A 290 -0.59 -20.34 0.92
C GLU A 290 0.28 -19.64 1.99
N SER A 291 1.54 -20.05 2.16
CA SER A 291 2.49 -19.35 3.03
C SER A 291 2.72 -17.90 2.60
N GLN A 292 2.71 -17.59 1.30
CA GLN A 292 2.84 -16.22 0.81
C GLN A 292 1.64 -15.36 1.22
N ILE A 293 0.42 -15.89 1.11
CA ILE A 293 -0.79 -15.19 1.55
C ILE A 293 -0.76 -15.01 3.07
N ARG A 294 -0.39 -16.04 3.83
CA ARG A 294 -0.23 -15.95 5.30
C ARG A 294 0.79 -14.89 5.71
N LEU A 295 1.92 -14.79 4.99
CA LEU A 295 2.89 -13.72 5.19
C LEU A 295 2.21 -12.35 5.02
N GLY A 296 1.47 -12.17 3.93
CA GLY A 296 0.68 -10.98 3.66
C GLY A 296 -0.30 -10.62 4.77
N GLU A 297 -1.10 -11.59 5.22
CA GLU A 297 -2.08 -11.42 6.30
C GLU A 297 -1.45 -10.82 7.57
N THR A 298 -0.19 -11.18 7.90
CA THR A 298 0.50 -10.59 9.05
C THR A 298 0.77 -9.09 8.90
N LEU A 299 0.85 -8.57 7.67
CA LEU A 299 1.21 -7.19 7.36
C LEU A 299 0.00 -6.23 7.40
N GLU A 300 -1.23 -6.74 7.53
CA GLU A 300 -2.41 -5.90 7.62
C GLU A 300 -2.28 -4.87 8.77
N THR A 301 -1.75 -5.32 9.90
CA THR A 301 -1.50 -4.48 11.07
C THR A 301 -0.40 -3.42 10.84
N LEU A 302 0.64 -3.72 10.05
CA LEU A 302 1.63 -2.71 9.65
C LEU A 302 1.00 -1.61 8.80
N ARG A 303 0.05 -1.95 7.93
CA ARG A 303 -0.71 -0.93 7.17
C ARG A 303 -1.48 0.00 8.10
N HIS A 304 -2.08 -0.52 9.16
CA HIS A 304 -2.72 0.31 10.19
C HIS A 304 -1.74 1.18 10.96
N GLN A 305 -0.47 0.80 11.03
CA GLN A 305 0.60 1.58 11.67
C GLN A 305 1.24 2.63 10.76
N GLY A 306 0.78 2.75 9.51
CA GLY A 306 1.24 3.76 8.57
C GLY A 306 2.26 3.30 7.55
N TYR A 307 2.47 1.99 7.38
CA TYR A 307 3.32 1.44 6.32
C TYR A 307 2.53 1.25 5.02
N LEU A 308 3.16 1.56 3.88
CA LEU A 308 2.67 1.17 2.57
C LEU A 308 3.28 -0.19 2.22
N ILE A 309 2.48 -1.15 1.72
CA ILE A 309 2.96 -2.47 1.29
C ILE A 309 2.99 -2.49 -0.24
N VAL A 310 4.04 -3.00 -0.85
CA VAL A 310 4.15 -3.13 -2.31
C VAL A 310 4.64 -4.52 -2.65
N GLY A 311 4.02 -5.19 -3.62
CA GLY A 311 4.39 -6.52 -4.07
C GLY A 311 4.89 -6.47 -5.50
N SER A 312 6.16 -6.13 -5.70
CA SER A 312 6.76 -5.96 -7.02
C SER A 312 7.08 -7.31 -7.67
N GLY A 313 6.23 -7.71 -8.62
CA GLY A 313 6.42 -8.90 -9.46
C GLY A 313 5.69 -8.76 -10.79
N MET A 314 5.30 -9.86 -11.41
CA MET A 314 4.61 -9.85 -12.71
C MET A 314 3.48 -10.88 -12.75
N ALA A 315 2.35 -10.45 -13.31
CA ALA A 315 1.19 -11.31 -13.52
C ALA A 315 1.47 -12.46 -14.48
N VAL A 316 2.36 -12.26 -15.47
CA VAL A 316 2.90 -13.30 -16.34
C VAL A 316 4.39 -13.01 -16.48
N HIS A 317 5.25 -14.01 -16.26
CA HIS A 317 6.70 -13.90 -16.39
C HIS A 317 7.30 -15.26 -16.78
N SER A 318 7.46 -15.47 -18.08
CA SER A 318 7.91 -16.77 -18.62
C SER A 318 8.96 -16.61 -19.69
N PHE A 319 10.23 -16.67 -19.28
CA PHE A 319 11.35 -16.77 -20.21
C PHE A 319 11.31 -18.08 -21.03
N ALA A 320 10.70 -19.15 -20.51
CA ALA A 320 10.48 -20.37 -21.27
C ALA A 320 9.54 -20.13 -22.47
N SER A 321 8.45 -19.37 -22.27
CA SER A 321 7.52 -19.00 -23.34
C SER A 321 8.15 -18.00 -24.34
N ILE A 322 9.01 -17.11 -23.87
CA ILE A 322 9.80 -16.23 -24.76
C ILE A 322 10.80 -17.05 -25.57
N GLY A 323 11.47 -18.03 -24.94
CA GLY A 323 12.39 -18.97 -25.58
C GLY A 323 11.71 -19.76 -26.70
N GLU A 324 10.48 -20.25 -26.49
CA GLU A 324 9.69 -20.93 -27.53
C GLU A 324 9.52 -20.09 -28.81
N ILE A 325 9.39 -18.77 -28.67
CA ILE A 325 9.30 -17.85 -29.81
C ILE A 325 10.67 -17.65 -30.47
N GLN A 326 11.72 -17.54 -29.67
CA GLN A 326 13.10 -17.33 -30.15
C GLN A 326 13.66 -18.55 -30.88
N ASP A 327 13.28 -19.75 -30.45
CA ASP A 327 13.75 -21.03 -31.00
C ASP A 327 13.05 -21.42 -32.33
N ALA A 328 12.05 -20.65 -32.77
CA ALA A 328 11.33 -20.89 -34.02
C ALA A 328 12.23 -20.75 -35.26
N LYS A 329 12.17 -21.72 -36.17
CA LYS A 329 13.11 -21.88 -37.29
C LYS A 329 12.72 -21.09 -38.53
N SER A 330 11.45 -20.70 -38.65
CA SER A 330 10.95 -19.84 -39.73
C SER A 330 10.15 -18.65 -39.18
N ASP A 331 9.91 -17.66 -40.04
CA ASP A 331 9.10 -16.48 -39.68
C ASP A 331 7.64 -16.86 -39.45
N GLU A 332 7.12 -17.84 -40.18
CA GLU A 332 5.77 -18.38 -40.00
C GLU A 332 5.63 -19.12 -38.67
N GLU A 333 6.60 -19.97 -38.33
CA GLU A 333 6.65 -20.65 -37.03
C GLU A 333 6.74 -19.63 -35.88
N ARG A 334 7.57 -18.60 -36.04
CA ARG A 334 7.74 -17.55 -35.03
C ARG A 334 6.46 -16.76 -34.84
N LYS A 335 5.76 -16.43 -35.92
CA LYS A 335 4.45 -15.74 -35.86
C LYS A 335 3.42 -16.60 -35.14
N ALA A 336 3.33 -17.89 -35.47
CA ALA A 336 2.39 -18.82 -34.84
C ALA A 336 2.69 -19.02 -33.35
N ALA A 337 3.97 -19.20 -32.98
CA ALA A 337 4.40 -19.30 -31.59
C ALA A 337 4.07 -18.03 -30.80
N ARG A 338 4.35 -16.86 -31.37
CA ARG A 338 4.06 -15.57 -30.74
C ARG A 338 2.56 -15.37 -30.49
N GLU A 339 1.72 -15.74 -31.46
CA GLU A 339 0.26 -15.66 -31.31
C GLU A 339 -0.26 -16.63 -30.24
N LYS A 340 0.21 -17.88 -30.26
CA LYS A 340 -0.12 -18.89 -29.24
C LYS A 340 0.25 -18.41 -27.83
N VAL A 341 1.50 -17.98 -27.63
CA VAL A 341 1.98 -17.52 -26.31
C VAL A 341 1.22 -16.28 -25.84
N LEU A 342 0.85 -15.37 -26.75
CA LEU A 342 0.02 -14.21 -26.41
C LEU A 342 -1.38 -14.63 -25.91
N VAL A 343 -2.00 -15.61 -26.56
CA VAL A 343 -3.31 -16.15 -26.15
C VAL A 343 -3.21 -16.77 -24.76
N GLU A 344 -2.19 -17.60 -24.51
CA GLU A 344 -1.95 -18.22 -23.19
C GLU A 344 -1.71 -17.15 -22.10
N SER A 345 -0.90 -16.13 -22.40
CA SER A 345 -0.59 -15.04 -21.46
C SER A 345 -1.85 -14.24 -21.11
N ARG A 346 -2.70 -13.92 -22.10
CA ARG A 346 -3.97 -13.21 -21.88
C ARG A 346 -5.00 -14.05 -21.14
N ALA A 347 -5.04 -15.36 -21.42
CA ALA A 347 -5.93 -16.28 -20.71
C ALA A 347 -5.57 -16.31 -19.21
N PHE A 348 -4.28 -16.46 -18.87
CA PHE A 348 -3.85 -16.39 -17.48
C PHE A 348 -4.16 -15.03 -16.83
N ASP A 349 -3.81 -13.94 -17.50
CA ASP A 349 -4.06 -12.58 -16.99
C ASP A 349 -5.56 -12.36 -16.68
N THR A 350 -6.44 -12.86 -17.55
CA THR A 350 -7.90 -12.81 -17.35
C THR A 350 -8.33 -13.61 -16.12
N SER A 351 -7.86 -14.85 -15.98
CA SER A 351 -8.15 -15.70 -14.81
C SER A 351 -7.63 -15.07 -13.52
N LEU A 352 -6.43 -14.48 -13.56
CA LEU A 352 -5.85 -13.79 -12.42
C LEU A 352 -6.69 -12.57 -12.01
N ARG A 353 -7.12 -11.75 -12.96
CA ARG A 353 -7.99 -10.60 -12.67
C ARG A 353 -9.28 -11.02 -12.01
N GLU A 354 -9.90 -12.09 -12.50
CA GLU A 354 -11.13 -12.60 -11.92
C GLU A 354 -10.90 -13.09 -10.47
N ALA A 355 -9.80 -13.80 -10.24
CA ALA A 355 -9.43 -14.29 -8.93
C ALA A 355 -9.11 -13.16 -7.95
N VAL A 356 -8.32 -12.16 -8.35
CA VAL A 356 -7.94 -11.05 -7.48
C VAL A 356 -9.07 -10.05 -7.24
N SER A 357 -10.05 -9.97 -8.13
CA SER A 357 -11.19 -9.04 -7.97
C SER A 357 -12.23 -9.50 -6.94
N LYS A 358 -12.10 -10.70 -6.35
CA LYS A 358 -13.00 -11.15 -5.29
C LYS A 358 -12.85 -10.24 -4.08
N ARG A 359 -13.98 -9.69 -3.59
CA ARG A 359 -14.00 -8.72 -2.50
C ARG A 359 -13.70 -9.37 -1.15
N ASP A 360 -14.35 -10.50 -0.88
CA ASP A 360 -14.10 -11.28 0.33
C ASP A 360 -12.68 -11.87 0.28
N ALA A 361 -11.89 -11.62 1.32
CA ALA A 361 -10.51 -12.07 1.38
C ALA A 361 -10.36 -13.59 1.33
N GLY A 362 -11.31 -14.34 1.91
CA GLY A 362 -11.33 -15.79 1.88
C GLY A 362 -11.63 -16.35 0.49
N GLU A 363 -12.63 -15.79 -0.20
CA GLU A 363 -12.93 -16.11 -1.60
C GLU A 363 -11.77 -15.76 -2.53
N ARG A 364 -11.16 -14.58 -2.34
CA ARG A 364 -9.98 -14.16 -3.10
C ARG A 364 -8.80 -15.09 -2.88
N LYS A 365 -8.51 -15.44 -1.63
CA LYS A 365 -7.47 -16.42 -1.27
C LYS A 365 -7.72 -17.74 -2.00
N LYS A 366 -8.93 -18.29 -1.89
CA LYS A 366 -9.30 -19.55 -2.56
C LYS A 366 -9.14 -19.47 -4.08
N ALA A 367 -9.60 -18.38 -4.69
CA ALA A 367 -9.51 -18.19 -6.13
C ALA A 367 -8.05 -18.05 -6.61
N LEU A 368 -7.22 -17.29 -5.88
CA LEU A 368 -5.80 -17.12 -6.20
C LEU A 368 -5.01 -18.43 -6.08
N LEU A 369 -5.27 -19.23 -5.04
CA LEU A 369 -4.63 -20.54 -4.89
C LEU A 369 -5.06 -21.53 -5.99
N GLY A 370 -6.31 -21.45 -6.43
CA GLY A 370 -6.82 -22.28 -7.53
C GLY A 370 -6.22 -21.97 -8.91
N LEU A 371 -5.48 -20.86 -9.05
CA LEU A 371 -4.78 -20.55 -10.30
C LEU A 371 -3.65 -21.55 -10.57
N GLU A 372 -3.03 -22.14 -9.55
CA GLU A 372 -1.91 -23.08 -9.70
C GLU A 372 -2.27 -24.33 -10.54
N ASP A 373 -3.55 -24.71 -10.54
CA ASP A 373 -4.07 -25.85 -11.29
C ASP A 373 -4.23 -25.57 -12.79
N LEU A 374 -4.20 -24.30 -13.20
CA LEU A 374 -4.38 -23.90 -14.59
C LEU A 374 -3.16 -24.28 -15.44
N TYR A 375 -3.40 -24.73 -16.67
CA TYR A 375 -2.33 -24.95 -17.65
C TYR A 375 -1.58 -23.63 -17.92
N GLU A 376 -2.33 -22.54 -18.03
CA GLU A 376 -1.82 -21.20 -18.31
C GLU A 376 -0.96 -20.66 -17.16
N PHE A 377 -1.18 -21.09 -15.91
CA PHE A 377 -0.31 -20.75 -14.78
C PHE A 377 1.10 -21.32 -14.99
N LYS A 378 1.20 -22.60 -15.31
CA LYS A 378 2.50 -23.27 -15.57
C LYS A 378 3.22 -22.68 -16.79
N ARG A 379 2.45 -22.18 -17.77
CA ARG A 379 2.98 -21.46 -18.94
C ARG A 379 3.45 -20.05 -18.60
N SER A 380 2.78 -19.39 -17.67
CA SER A 380 3.03 -18.01 -17.24
C SER A 380 4.11 -17.89 -16.18
N HIS A 381 4.33 -18.95 -15.40
CA HIS A 381 5.24 -18.99 -14.26
C HIS A 381 5.98 -20.34 -14.22
N PRO A 382 7.05 -20.51 -15.04
CA PRO A 382 7.93 -21.69 -14.93
C PRO A 382 8.48 -21.85 -13.51
N THR A 383 8.70 -20.72 -12.86
CA THR A 383 8.94 -20.54 -11.42
C THR A 383 8.00 -19.45 -10.91
N VAL A 384 7.66 -19.47 -9.61
CA VAL A 384 6.57 -18.64 -9.05
C VAL A 384 7.05 -17.33 -8.42
N GLU A 385 8.35 -17.07 -8.39
CA GLU A 385 8.97 -15.95 -7.68
C GLU A 385 8.34 -14.60 -8.06
N HIS A 386 8.02 -14.37 -9.34
CA HIS A 386 7.35 -13.15 -9.80
C HIS A 386 5.85 -13.11 -9.52
N PHE A 387 5.22 -14.24 -9.20
CA PHE A 387 3.83 -14.32 -8.80
C PHE A 387 3.64 -14.10 -7.28
N THR A 388 4.58 -14.58 -6.46
CA THR A 388 4.47 -14.54 -4.99
C THR A 388 4.27 -13.14 -4.37
N PRO A 389 4.84 -12.03 -4.89
CA PRO A 389 4.61 -10.69 -4.33
C PRO A 389 3.14 -10.29 -4.38
N LEU A 390 2.39 -10.73 -5.40
CA LEU A 390 0.95 -10.48 -5.49
C LEU A 390 0.18 -11.19 -4.39
N LEU A 391 0.59 -12.41 -4.02
CA LEU A 391 -0.04 -13.17 -2.95
C LEU A 391 0.18 -12.50 -1.59
N VAL A 392 1.39 -12.02 -1.32
CA VAL A 392 1.70 -11.22 -0.12
C VAL A 392 0.87 -9.94 -0.09
N ALA A 393 0.84 -9.21 -1.21
CA ALA A 393 0.04 -7.99 -1.36
C ALA A 393 -1.46 -8.22 -1.12
N SER A 394 -2.01 -9.33 -1.64
CA SER A 394 -3.42 -9.72 -1.52
C SER A 394 -3.77 -10.16 -0.09
N GLY A 395 -2.87 -10.86 0.60
CA GLY A 395 -3.02 -11.20 2.02
C GLY A 395 -3.04 -9.94 2.90
N ALA A 396 -2.15 -8.99 2.65
CA ALA A 396 -2.10 -7.72 3.38
C ALA A 396 -3.32 -6.82 3.14
N ALA A 397 -4.05 -7.08 2.06
CA ALA A 397 -5.18 -6.25 1.64
C ALA A 397 -6.41 -6.40 2.55
N GLY A 398 -6.65 -7.58 3.13
CA GLY A 398 -7.93 -7.91 3.79
C GLY A 398 -9.10 -7.75 2.80
N ASP A 399 -10.29 -7.35 3.24
CA ASP A 399 -11.45 -7.16 2.33
C ASP A 399 -11.41 -5.86 1.48
N ALA A 400 -10.21 -5.38 1.15
CA ALA A 400 -10.04 -4.21 0.30
C ALA A 400 -10.59 -4.46 -1.12
N VAL A 401 -11.16 -3.41 -1.71
CA VAL A 401 -11.55 -3.42 -3.12
C VAL A 401 -10.29 -3.42 -3.98
N VAL A 402 -10.28 -4.25 -5.01
CA VAL A 402 -9.18 -4.34 -5.95
C VAL A 402 -9.53 -3.60 -7.24
N GLU A 403 -8.67 -2.69 -7.66
CA GLU A 403 -8.85 -1.88 -8.86
C GLU A 403 -7.59 -1.99 -9.74
N PRO A 404 -7.74 -2.25 -11.05
CA PRO A 404 -6.61 -2.14 -11.96
C PRO A 404 -6.16 -0.67 -12.08
N LEU A 405 -4.85 -0.46 -12.17
CA LEU A 405 -4.25 0.86 -12.38
C LEU A 405 -3.67 0.97 -13.79
N GLY A 406 -4.00 2.07 -14.47
CA GLY A 406 -3.48 2.37 -15.80
C GLY A 406 -4.02 1.46 -16.91
N ILE A 407 -3.33 1.47 -18.04
CA ILE A 407 -3.64 0.63 -19.19
C ILE A 407 -2.90 -0.68 -19.03
N ASP A 408 -3.62 -1.80 -19.07
CA ASP A 408 -2.99 -3.10 -19.04
C ASP A 408 -2.27 -3.43 -20.34
N VAL A 409 -1.05 -3.95 -20.20
CA VAL A 409 -0.20 -4.37 -21.30
C VAL A 409 0.16 -5.82 -21.08
N VAL A 410 -0.30 -6.67 -22.00
CA VAL A 410 0.05 -8.09 -22.06
C VAL A 410 0.80 -8.35 -23.36
N GLU A 411 2.02 -8.82 -23.21
CA GLU A 411 2.91 -9.26 -24.28
C GLU A 411 3.09 -10.79 -24.20
N PRO A 412 3.57 -11.44 -25.28
CA PRO A 412 3.87 -12.87 -25.22
C PRO A 412 4.87 -13.19 -24.09
N GLY A 413 4.41 -13.88 -23.05
CA GLY A 413 5.23 -14.29 -21.90
C GLY A 413 5.42 -13.23 -20.81
N MET A 414 4.77 -12.06 -20.92
CA MET A 414 4.88 -10.96 -19.95
C MET A 414 3.54 -10.22 -19.75
N SER A 415 3.17 -9.92 -18.51
CA SER A 415 2.04 -9.04 -18.18
C SER A 415 2.45 -7.97 -17.17
N TYR A 416 2.10 -6.72 -17.49
CA TYR A 416 2.41 -5.52 -16.71
C TYR A 416 1.19 -5.02 -15.93
N LEU A 417 0.30 -5.94 -15.53
CA LEU A 417 -0.87 -5.64 -14.71
C LEU A 417 -0.48 -4.94 -13.40
N ASN A 418 -0.99 -3.72 -13.21
CA ASN A 418 -0.89 -2.98 -11.95
C ASN A 418 -2.22 -3.03 -11.22
N LEU A 419 -2.17 -3.24 -9.90
CA LEU A 419 -3.35 -3.33 -9.05
C LEU A 419 -3.26 -2.30 -7.93
N ARG A 420 -4.42 -1.91 -7.41
CA ARG A 420 -4.59 -1.14 -6.18
C ARG A 420 -5.55 -1.90 -5.28
N PHE A 421 -5.16 -2.10 -4.02
CA PHE A 421 -6.00 -2.71 -3.00
C PHE A 421 -6.51 -1.62 -2.04
N GLY A 422 -7.57 -0.92 -2.40
CA GLY A 422 -8.09 0.30 -1.76
C GLY A 422 -9.46 0.16 -1.07
N VAL A 423 -9.99 1.26 -0.55
CA VAL A 423 -11.30 1.32 0.14
C VAL A 423 -12.44 1.29 -0.86
#